data_AF-A0A948HSS9-F1
#
_entry.id   AF-A0A948HSS9-F1
#
_cell.length_a   1.000
_cell.length_b   1.000
_cell.length_c   1.000
_cell.angle_alpha   90.00
_cell.angle_beta   90.00
_cell.angle_gamma   90.00
#
_symmetry.space_group_name_H-M   'P 1'
#
loop_
_entity.id
_entity.type
_entity.pdbx_description
1 polymer ?
#
loop_
_entity_poly.entity_id
_entity_poly.type
_entity_poly.pdbx_seq_one_letter_code
_entity_poly.pdbx_strand_id
1 'polypeptide(L)'
;MKPTHKKGDPLVLPNGTVILGSDEGLPEVKTVETQQAETEIDDVLDDPFSDGAVFQRNLADVRADVKQFNPVMLILGYSMWGLDEHAIARYLSLTMEQVKEVMSSELFTETRKELLEAIRYAENSSIHGYLSQKARKAAVVTASALKSKSIDVQLAAAKDILDRAGFRPADRTEHVHRFEDELRITYVEEKAPPIIDVGV
;
A
#
# COMPACT_ATOMS: atom_id res chain seq x y z
N MET A 1 49.01 7.74 -21.20
CA MET A 1 48.96 6.72 -20.13
C MET A 1 47.76 5.84 -20.41
N LYS A 2 47.94 4.53 -20.66
CA LYS A 2 46.83 3.59 -20.83
C LYS A 2 46.37 3.15 -19.42
N PRO A 3 45.09 3.25 -19.05
CA PRO A 3 44.62 2.70 -17.79
C PRO A 3 44.59 1.17 -17.88
N THR A 4 45.37 0.51 -17.03
CA THR A 4 45.33 -0.91 -16.78
C THR A 4 44.16 -1.21 -15.84
N HIS A 5 43.06 -1.75 -16.36
CA HIS A 5 41.96 -2.26 -15.51
C HIS A 5 42.30 -3.66 -15.03
N LYS A 6 42.22 -3.90 -13.72
CA LYS A 6 42.34 -5.25 -13.14
C LYS A 6 41.00 -5.96 -13.23
N LYS A 7 41.04 -7.29 -13.37
CA LYS A 7 39.87 -8.15 -13.46
C LYS A 7 39.08 -8.04 -12.14
N GLY A 8 37.86 -7.53 -12.18
CA GLY A 8 36.99 -7.34 -11.01
C GLY A 8 36.54 -5.90 -10.74
N ASP A 9 37.14 -4.89 -11.40
CA ASP A 9 36.71 -3.49 -11.19
C ASP A 9 35.41 -3.17 -11.97
N PRO A 10 34.45 -2.45 -11.35
CA PRO A 10 33.18 -2.09 -11.99
C PRO A 10 33.40 -1.23 -13.23
N LEU A 11 32.84 -1.65 -14.36
CA LEU A 11 32.97 -0.96 -15.63
C LEU A 11 31.84 0.07 -15.77
N VAL A 12 32.19 1.35 -15.67
CA VAL A 12 31.25 2.46 -15.86
C VAL A 12 31.30 2.91 -17.32
N LEU A 13 30.19 2.74 -18.05
CA LEU A 13 30.06 3.20 -19.43
C LEU A 13 29.71 4.70 -19.48
N PRO A 14 29.96 5.40 -20.61
CA PRO A 14 29.67 6.84 -20.77
C PRO A 14 28.20 7.23 -20.61
N ASN A 15 27.30 6.26 -20.64
CA ASN A 15 25.86 6.41 -20.42
C ASN A 15 25.45 6.21 -18.94
N GLY A 16 26.42 6.12 -18.02
CA GLY A 16 26.18 5.97 -16.58
C GLY A 16 25.80 4.54 -16.14
N THR A 17 25.82 3.56 -17.05
CA THR A 17 25.56 2.16 -16.71
C THR A 17 26.79 1.54 -16.05
N VAL A 18 26.61 0.89 -14.90
CA VAL A 18 27.68 0.22 -14.15
C VAL A 18 27.54 -1.29 -14.32
N ILE A 19 28.53 -1.92 -14.94
CA ILE A 19 28.59 -3.39 -15.07
C ILE A 19 29.44 -3.92 -13.92
N LEU A 20 28.81 -4.63 -12.99
CA LEU A 20 29.49 -5.37 -11.93
C LEU A 20 29.93 -6.74 -12.47
N GLY A 21 31.19 -7.11 -12.28
CA GLY A 21 31.65 -8.46 -12.55
C GLY A 21 31.23 -9.38 -11.41
N SER A 22 30.36 -10.36 -11.67
CA SER A 22 30.11 -11.46 -10.74
C SER A 22 31.06 -12.62 -11.06
N ASP A 23 31.63 -13.26 -10.04
CA ASP A 23 32.48 -14.45 -10.20
C ASP A 23 31.69 -15.71 -10.59
N GLU A 24 30.35 -15.63 -10.62
CA GLU A 24 29.45 -16.71 -11.00
C GLU A 24 28.62 -16.33 -12.24
N GLY A 25 29.30 -16.30 -13.39
CA GLY A 25 28.75 -16.86 -14.62
C GLY A 25 27.79 -16.03 -15.49
N LEU A 26 27.20 -14.91 -15.04
CA LEU A 26 26.49 -13.97 -15.93
C LEU A 26 26.56 -12.53 -15.39
N PRO A 27 27.00 -11.53 -16.18
CA PRO A 27 27.00 -10.14 -15.76
C PRO A 27 25.57 -9.60 -15.72
N GLU A 28 25.10 -9.28 -14.52
CA GLU A 28 23.78 -8.68 -14.29
C GLU A 28 23.85 -7.18 -14.64
N VAL A 29 23.13 -6.78 -15.70
CA VAL A 29 23.05 -5.38 -16.11
C VAL A 29 21.96 -4.70 -15.29
N LYS A 30 22.32 -4.11 -14.14
CA LYS A 30 21.41 -3.26 -13.38
C LYS A 30 21.43 -1.84 -13.97
N THR A 31 20.29 -1.34 -14.41
CA THR A 31 20.13 0.06 -14.84
C THR A 31 20.02 0.98 -13.61
N VAL A 32 20.43 2.25 -13.76
CA VAL A 32 20.47 3.25 -12.67
C VAL A 32 19.10 3.45 -12.02
N GLU A 33 18.02 3.32 -12.80
CA GLU A 33 16.64 3.41 -12.30
C GLU A 33 16.27 2.26 -11.36
N THR A 34 16.79 1.05 -11.60
CA THR A 34 16.52 -0.12 -10.74
C THR A 34 17.29 -0.07 -9.44
N GLN A 35 18.53 0.46 -9.45
CA GLN A 35 19.31 0.66 -8.22
C GLN A 35 18.73 1.78 -7.36
N GLN A 36 18.23 2.87 -7.95
CA GLN A 36 17.53 3.94 -7.22
C GLN A 36 16.21 3.45 -6.62
N ALA A 37 15.44 2.63 -7.34
CA ALA A 37 14.23 2.03 -6.80
C ALA A 37 14.53 1.01 -5.68
N GLU A 38 15.58 0.18 -5.81
CA GLU A 38 15.99 -0.75 -4.75
C GLU A 38 16.52 -0.02 -3.51
N THR A 39 17.28 1.08 -3.66
CA THR A 39 17.72 1.90 -2.52
C THR A 39 16.59 2.71 -1.88
N GLU A 40 15.62 3.20 -2.65
CA GLU A 40 14.41 3.83 -2.07
C GLU A 40 13.52 2.81 -1.34
N ILE A 41 13.50 1.55 -1.78
CA ILE A 41 12.76 0.47 -1.11
C ILE A 41 13.50 0.00 0.15
N ASP A 42 14.83 -0.13 0.11
CA ASP A 42 15.64 -0.47 1.29
C ASP A 42 15.66 0.68 2.32
N ASP A 43 15.67 1.96 1.93
CA ASP A 43 15.50 3.09 2.86
C ASP A 43 14.10 3.13 3.50
N VAL A 44 13.10 2.48 2.89
CA VAL A 44 11.74 2.31 3.42
C VAL A 44 11.60 1.02 4.25
N LEU A 45 12.45 0.01 4.01
CA LEU A 45 12.47 -1.29 4.68
C LEU A 45 13.54 -1.40 5.78
N ASP A 46 14.50 -0.48 5.84
CA ASP A 46 15.37 -0.25 7.00
C ASP A 46 14.48 0.29 8.13
N ASP A 47 13.84 -0.66 8.78
CA ASP A 47 12.92 -0.55 9.89
C ASP A 47 13.35 0.54 10.89
N PRO A 48 12.63 1.68 10.99
CA PRO A 48 12.57 2.40 12.26
C PRO A 48 11.78 1.60 13.33
N PHE A 49 11.37 0.36 13.02
CA PHE A 49 10.45 -0.47 13.80
C PHE A 49 11.09 -1.70 14.48
N SER A 50 12.43 -1.84 14.47
CA SER A 50 13.07 -2.93 15.25
C SER A 50 12.97 -2.73 16.76
N ASP A 51 12.62 -1.52 17.23
CA ASP A 51 12.17 -1.28 18.59
C ASP A 51 10.85 -0.51 18.53
N GLY A 52 9.81 -1.05 19.17
CA GLY A 52 8.50 -0.41 19.25
C GLY A 52 8.62 1.00 19.82
N ALA A 53 8.68 2.00 18.95
CA ALA A 53 8.59 3.41 19.30
C ALA A 53 7.14 3.71 19.72
N VAL A 54 6.77 3.17 20.87
CA VAL A 54 5.68 3.67 21.68
C VAL A 54 6.04 5.12 21.94
N PHE A 55 5.21 6.04 21.44
CA PHE A 55 5.34 7.47 21.66
C PHE A 55 5.15 7.73 23.17
N GLN A 56 6.17 7.50 23.98
CA GLN A 56 6.15 7.69 25.42
C GLN A 56 6.32 9.18 25.68
N ARG A 57 5.21 9.85 25.98
CA ARG A 57 5.24 11.24 26.45
C ARG A 57 5.77 11.26 27.88
N ASN A 58 6.65 12.21 28.19
CA ASN A 58 7.15 12.35 29.54
C ASN A 58 6.10 13.09 30.39
N LEU A 59 6.06 12.80 31.69
CA LEU A 59 5.11 13.46 32.60
C LEU A 59 5.36 14.98 32.67
N ALA A 60 6.57 15.42 32.33
CA ALA A 60 6.95 16.82 32.22
C ALA A 60 6.32 17.55 31.02
N ASP A 61 5.84 16.82 30.00
CA ASP A 61 5.19 17.42 28.82
C ASP A 61 3.73 17.81 29.10
N VAL A 62 3.15 17.33 30.20
CA VAL A 62 1.79 17.64 30.61
C VAL A 62 1.78 18.99 31.35
N ARG A 63 1.21 20.01 30.71
CA ARG A 63 1.17 21.40 31.23
C ARG A 63 0.18 21.66 32.38
N ALA A 64 -0.37 20.62 33.00
CA ALA A 64 -1.45 20.74 33.98
C ALA A 64 -1.02 20.33 35.40
N ASP A 65 -1.61 20.98 36.41
CA ASP A 65 -1.49 20.53 37.80
C ASP A 65 -2.09 19.12 37.93
N VAL A 66 -1.33 18.19 38.51
CA VAL A 66 -1.65 16.76 38.60
C VAL A 66 -3.04 16.51 39.20
N LYS A 67 -3.46 17.38 40.14
CA LYS A 67 -4.78 17.27 40.79
C LYS A 67 -5.94 17.63 39.88
N GLN A 68 -5.74 18.57 38.95
CA GLN A 68 -6.76 19.00 37.99
C GLN A 68 -6.77 18.13 36.73
N PHE A 69 -5.63 17.52 36.40
CA PHE A 69 -5.50 16.69 35.20
C PHE A 69 -6.31 15.39 35.29
N ASN A 70 -6.32 14.73 36.45
CA ASN A 70 -7.06 13.48 36.64
C ASN A 70 -8.57 13.57 36.32
N PRO A 71 -9.33 14.55 36.85
CA PRO A 71 -10.74 14.68 36.51
C PRO A 71 -10.96 15.06 35.04
N VAL A 72 -10.10 15.91 34.46
CA VAL A 72 -10.17 16.28 33.03
C VAL A 72 -10.01 15.05 32.15
N MET A 73 -9.02 14.19 32.42
CA MET A 73 -8.76 12.97 31.65
C MET A 73 -9.88 11.94 31.77
N LEU A 74 -10.49 11.81 32.95
CA LEU A 74 -11.65 10.92 33.15
C LEU A 74 -12.86 11.41 32.36
N ILE A 75 -13.18 12.71 32.44
CA ILE A 75 -14.28 13.31 31.69
C ILE A 75 -14.01 13.18 30.18
N LEU A 76 -12.77 13.43 29.74
CA LEU A 76 -12.37 13.26 28.34
C LEU A 76 -12.55 11.81 27.88
N GLY A 77 -12.05 10.83 28.63
CA GLY A 77 -12.18 9.41 28.31
C GLY A 77 -13.64 8.98 28.14
N TYR A 78 -14.51 9.36 29.08
CA TYR A 78 -15.94 9.05 28.97
C TYR A 78 -16.62 9.78 27.81
N SER A 79 -16.25 11.04 27.55
CA SER A 79 -16.78 11.80 26.41
C SER A 79 -16.38 11.19 25.07
N MET A 80 -15.15 10.66 24.95
CA MET A 80 -14.67 9.99 23.74
C MET A 80 -15.31 8.62 23.54
N TRP A 81 -15.74 7.97 24.63
CA TRP A 81 -16.58 6.77 24.57
C TRP A 81 -18.03 7.08 24.16
N GLY A 82 -18.42 8.36 24.09
CA GLY A 82 -19.76 8.77 23.67
C GLY A 82 -20.80 8.67 24.79
N LEU A 83 -20.38 8.72 26.05
CA LEU A 83 -21.30 8.88 27.17
C LEU A 83 -21.87 10.29 27.21
N ASP A 84 -23.15 10.39 27.57
CA ASP A 84 -23.83 11.67 27.77
C ASP A 84 -23.33 12.40 29.02
N GLU A 85 -23.34 13.74 29.01
CA GLU A 85 -22.83 14.59 30.10
C GLU A 85 -23.51 14.26 31.45
N HIS A 86 -24.81 13.96 31.41
CA HIS A 86 -25.58 13.53 32.57
C HIS A 86 -25.08 12.20 33.16
N ALA A 87 -24.71 11.25 32.30
CA ALA A 87 -24.20 9.96 32.73
C ALA A 87 -22.80 10.10 33.34
N ILE A 88 -21.96 10.95 32.75
CA ILE A 88 -20.63 11.29 33.25
C ILE A 88 -20.72 11.93 34.64
N ALA A 89 -21.60 12.92 34.81
CA ALA A 89 -21.85 13.59 36.08
C ALA A 89 -22.26 12.60 37.18
N ARG A 90 -23.20 11.69 36.87
CA ARG A 90 -23.66 10.66 37.81
C ARG A 90 -22.55 9.67 38.16
N TYR A 91 -21.74 9.25 37.18
CA TYR A 91 -20.68 8.27 37.40
C TYR A 91 -19.52 8.84 38.22
N LEU A 92 -19.12 10.09 37.95
CA LEU A 92 -18.03 10.76 38.65
C LEU A 92 -18.47 11.43 39.96
N SER A 93 -19.75 11.36 40.32
CA SER A 93 -20.33 12.06 41.47
C SER A 93 -20.06 13.58 41.44
N LEU A 94 -20.12 14.18 40.24
CA LEU A 94 -19.96 15.61 40.00
C LEU A 94 -21.30 16.25 39.63
N THR A 95 -21.42 17.56 39.80
CA THR A 95 -22.58 18.28 39.26
C THR A 95 -22.45 18.44 37.75
N MET A 96 -23.59 18.57 37.06
CA MET A 96 -23.57 18.83 35.60
C MET A 96 -22.83 20.13 35.26
N GLU A 97 -22.97 21.15 36.10
CA GLU A 97 -22.30 22.44 35.92
C GLU A 97 -20.78 22.28 35.95
N GLN A 98 -20.25 21.47 36.88
CA GLN A 98 -18.83 21.17 36.97
C GLN A 98 -18.30 20.42 35.74
N VAL A 99 -19.07 19.47 35.22
CA VAL A 99 -18.70 18.73 34.00
C VAL A 99 -18.63 19.68 32.81
N LYS A 100 -19.62 20.57 32.65
CA LYS A 100 -19.63 21.58 31.59
C LYS A 100 -18.50 22.58 31.71
N GLU A 101 -18.21 23.04 32.93
CA GLU A 101 -17.08 23.92 33.21
C GLU A 101 -15.76 23.26 32.80
N VAL A 102 -15.56 22.00 33.19
CA VAL A 102 -14.36 21.23 32.80
C VAL A 102 -14.30 21.03 31.28
N MET A 103 -15.40 20.69 30.62
CA MET A 103 -15.41 20.53 29.15
C MET A 103 -15.17 21.84 28.40
N SER A 104 -15.53 22.98 28.99
CA SER A 104 -15.25 24.31 28.45
C SER A 104 -13.83 24.80 28.72
N SER A 105 -13.09 24.10 29.59
CA SER A 105 -11.73 24.49 29.94
C SER A 105 -10.77 24.34 28.75
N GLU A 106 -9.77 25.22 28.70
CA GLU A 106 -8.70 25.17 27.69
C GLU A 106 -7.94 23.85 27.77
N LEU A 107 -7.63 23.39 28.99
CA LEU A 107 -6.94 22.12 29.25
C LEU A 107 -7.68 20.93 28.63
N PHE A 108 -9.01 20.88 28.72
CA PHE A 108 -9.80 19.81 28.10
C PHE A 108 -9.68 19.84 26.57
N THR A 109 -9.73 21.03 25.98
CA THR A 109 -9.66 21.18 24.51
C THR A 109 -8.29 20.82 23.97
N GLU A 110 -7.22 21.25 24.64
CA GLU A 110 -5.84 20.93 24.29
C GLU A 110 -5.56 19.43 24.41
N THR A 111 -5.87 18.85 25.57
CA THR A 111 -5.67 17.41 25.82
C THR A 111 -6.45 16.54 24.85
N ARG A 112 -7.70 16.93 24.52
CA ARG A 112 -8.50 16.26 23.49
C ARG A 112 -7.84 16.32 22.12
N LYS A 113 -7.34 17.49 21.71
CA LYS A 113 -6.65 17.65 20.43
C LYS A 113 -5.41 16.77 20.36
N GLU A 114 -4.57 16.83 21.39
CA GLU A 114 -3.34 16.04 21.46
C GLU A 114 -3.59 14.53 21.49
N LEU A 115 -4.64 14.08 22.20
CA LEU A 115 -5.01 12.67 22.27
C LEU A 115 -5.55 12.18 20.92
N LEU A 116 -6.35 12.99 20.22
CA LEU A 116 -6.81 12.68 18.87
C LEU A 116 -5.64 12.62 17.86
N GLU A 117 -4.65 13.50 17.99
CA GLU A 117 -3.43 13.44 17.19
C GLU A 117 -2.62 12.18 17.47
N ALA A 118 -2.48 11.79 18.74
CA ALA A 118 -1.81 10.55 19.13
C ALA A 118 -2.53 9.30 18.59
N ILE A 119 -3.86 9.27 18.64
CA ILE A 119 -4.65 8.16 18.06
C ILE A 119 -4.46 8.11 16.55
N ARG A 120 -4.55 9.25 15.85
CA ARG A 120 -4.30 9.30 14.40
C ARG A 120 -2.90 8.83 14.05
N TYR A 121 -1.90 9.20 14.85
CA TYR A 121 -0.54 8.75 14.67
C TYR A 121 -0.43 7.23 14.86
N ALA A 122 -1.04 6.68 15.91
CA ALA A 122 -1.08 5.24 16.17
C ALA A 122 -1.85 4.45 15.09
N GLU A 123 -2.91 5.01 14.51
CA GLU A 123 -3.58 4.41 13.36
C GLU A 123 -2.66 4.39 12.14
N ASN A 124 -1.97 5.50 11.86
CA ASN A 124 -1.08 5.63 10.72
C ASN A 124 0.24 4.86 10.85
N SER A 125 0.68 4.54 12.08
CA SER A 125 1.88 3.72 12.30
C SER A 125 1.67 2.26 11.86
N SER A 126 0.41 1.81 11.77
CA SER A 126 0.11 0.53 11.13
C SER A 126 0.12 0.67 9.60
N ILE A 127 0.80 -0.26 8.91
CA ILE A 127 0.84 -0.29 7.43
C ILE A 127 -0.57 -0.32 6.84
N HIS A 128 -1.48 -1.09 7.46
CA HIS A 128 -2.89 -1.14 7.06
C HIS A 128 -3.62 0.19 7.23
N GLY A 129 -3.37 0.92 8.32
CA GLY A 129 -3.95 2.23 8.56
C GLY A 129 -3.43 3.27 7.57
N TYR A 130 -2.13 3.28 7.32
CA TYR A 130 -1.50 4.13 6.30
C TYR A 130 -2.10 3.87 4.90
N LEU A 131 -2.15 2.61 4.47
CA LEU A 131 -2.73 2.23 3.18
C LEU A 131 -4.21 2.60 3.06
N SER A 132 -4.99 2.37 4.12
CA SER A 132 -6.42 2.72 4.15
C SER A 132 -6.64 4.24 4.04
N GLN A 133 -5.82 5.03 4.74
CA GLN A 133 -5.88 6.49 4.67
C GLN A 133 -5.52 7.00 3.26
N LYS A 134 -4.46 6.47 2.65
CA LYS A 134 -4.05 6.84 1.29
C LYS A 134 -5.09 6.40 0.26
N ALA A 135 -5.68 5.23 0.41
CA ALA A 135 -6.77 4.75 -0.44
C ALA A 135 -7.98 5.70 -0.38
N ARG A 136 -8.36 6.15 0.83
CA ARG A 136 -9.45 7.13 1.00
C ARG A 136 -9.11 8.47 0.33
N LYS A 137 -7.89 8.98 0.53
CA LYS A 137 -7.44 10.23 -0.10
C LYS A 137 -7.42 10.11 -1.63
N ALA A 138 -6.91 9.00 -2.16
CA ALA A 138 -6.91 8.72 -3.59
C ALA A 138 -8.33 8.72 -4.16
N ALA A 139 -9.30 8.08 -3.48
CA ALA A 139 -10.69 8.08 -3.90
C ALA A 139 -11.32 9.49 -3.94
N VAL A 140 -10.99 10.35 -2.98
CA VAL A 140 -11.45 11.76 -3.00
C VAL A 140 -10.81 12.52 -4.15
N VAL A 141 -9.52 12.30 -4.41
CA VAL A 141 -8.81 12.94 -5.53
C VAL A 141 -9.39 12.51 -6.87
N THR A 142 -9.64 11.22 -7.08
CA THR A 142 -10.25 10.73 -8.33
C THR A 142 -11.66 11.27 -8.52
N ALA A 143 -12.47 11.33 -7.45
CA ALA A 143 -13.78 11.97 -7.50
C ALA A 143 -13.71 13.48 -7.80
N SER A 144 -12.67 14.17 -7.31
CA SER A 144 -12.45 15.59 -7.61
C SER A 144 -11.95 15.83 -9.03
N ALA A 145 -11.15 14.90 -9.57
CA ALA A 145 -10.61 14.95 -10.93
C ALA A 145 -11.70 14.86 -12.01
N LEU A 146 -12.85 14.26 -11.69
CA LEU A 146 -14.06 14.29 -12.54
C LEU A 146 -14.58 15.71 -12.82
N LYS A 147 -14.26 16.69 -11.96
CA LYS A 147 -14.66 18.09 -12.13
C LYS A 147 -13.55 18.96 -12.71
N SER A 148 -12.42 18.37 -13.11
CA SER A 148 -11.31 19.10 -13.69
C SER A 148 -11.65 19.63 -15.09
N LYS A 149 -10.99 20.71 -15.52
CA LYS A 149 -11.18 21.32 -16.84
C LYS A 149 -10.47 20.56 -17.96
N SER A 150 -9.54 19.67 -17.61
CA SER A 150 -8.80 18.86 -18.58
C SER A 150 -9.59 17.61 -18.90
N ILE A 151 -9.95 17.45 -20.18
CA ILE A 151 -10.76 16.32 -20.67
C ILE A 151 -10.04 14.99 -20.42
N ASP A 152 -8.72 14.94 -20.63
CA ASP A 152 -7.94 13.70 -20.47
C ASP A 152 -7.92 13.22 -19.01
N VAL A 153 -7.75 14.15 -18.06
CA VAL A 153 -7.75 13.85 -16.63
C VAL A 153 -9.15 13.43 -16.16
N GLN A 154 -10.19 14.08 -16.67
CA GLN A 154 -11.58 13.74 -16.39
C GLN A 154 -11.94 12.34 -16.91
N LEU A 155 -11.52 12.00 -18.14
CA LEU A 155 -11.78 10.70 -18.75
C LEU A 155 -11.04 9.57 -18.03
N ALA A 156 -9.76 9.79 -17.67
CA ALA A 156 -8.99 8.83 -16.88
C ALA A 156 -9.61 8.57 -15.50
N ALA A 157 -10.05 9.62 -14.81
CA ALA A 157 -10.72 9.50 -13.52
C ALA A 157 -12.08 8.78 -13.63
N ALA A 158 -12.86 9.08 -14.68
CA ALA A 158 -14.13 8.41 -14.94
C ALA A 158 -13.94 6.92 -15.21
N LYS A 159 -12.92 6.55 -16.00
CA LYS A 159 -12.56 5.16 -16.26
C LYS A 159 -12.16 4.42 -14.97
N ASP A 160 -11.27 4.99 -14.15
CA ASP A 160 -10.86 4.36 -12.88
C ASP A 160 -12.06 4.12 -11.93
N ILE A 161 -13.01 5.06 -11.88
CA ILE A 161 -14.22 4.89 -11.07
C ILE A 161 -15.12 3.79 -11.63
N LEU A 162 -15.33 3.72 -12.94
CA LEU A 162 -16.12 2.66 -13.59
C LEU A 162 -15.48 1.28 -13.40
N ASP A 163 -14.16 1.19 -13.57
CA ASP A 163 -13.40 -0.05 -13.42
C ASP A 163 -13.45 -0.57 -11.96
N ARG A 164 -13.53 0.32 -10.98
CA ARG A 164 -13.70 -0.03 -9.55
C ARG A 164 -15.14 -0.32 -9.16
N ALA A 165 -16.12 0.29 -9.85
CA ALA A 165 -17.54 0.01 -9.66
C ALA A 165 -17.98 -1.32 -10.32
N GLY A 166 -17.05 -2.04 -10.95
CA GLY A 166 -17.31 -3.34 -11.58
C GLY A 166 -17.84 -3.24 -13.00
N PHE A 167 -17.89 -2.04 -13.59
CA PHE A 167 -18.28 -1.83 -14.98
C PHE A 167 -17.07 -1.98 -15.92
N ARG A 168 -16.39 -3.12 -15.83
CA ARG A 168 -15.31 -3.46 -16.75
C ARG A 168 -15.89 -4.11 -18.00
N PRO A 169 -15.39 -3.77 -19.20
CA PRO A 169 -15.68 -4.55 -20.40
C PRO A 169 -15.34 -6.02 -20.12
N ALA A 170 -16.24 -6.94 -20.49
CA ALA A 170 -15.94 -8.36 -20.39
C ALA A 170 -14.74 -8.67 -21.29
N ASP A 171 -13.62 -9.11 -20.69
CA ASP A 171 -12.49 -9.62 -21.44
C ASP A 171 -12.95 -10.85 -22.23
N ARG A 172 -13.17 -10.67 -23.53
CA ARG A 172 -13.43 -11.78 -24.44
C ARG A 172 -12.08 -12.39 -24.80
N THR A 173 -11.64 -13.34 -24.01
CA THR A 173 -10.53 -14.20 -24.39
C THR A 173 -11.06 -15.29 -25.33
N GLU A 174 -10.87 -15.10 -26.63
CA GLU A 174 -11.07 -16.17 -27.60
C GLU A 174 -9.95 -17.20 -27.43
N HIS A 175 -10.26 -18.32 -26.76
CA HIS A 175 -9.35 -19.46 -26.70
C HIS A 175 -9.33 -20.17 -28.06
N VAL A 176 -8.40 -19.76 -28.93
CA VAL A 176 -8.09 -20.49 -30.15
C VAL A 176 -7.28 -21.73 -29.77
N HIS A 177 -7.96 -22.84 -29.49
CA HIS A 177 -7.30 -24.13 -29.32
C HIS A 177 -6.80 -24.61 -30.69
N ARG A 178 -5.47 -24.64 -30.87
CA ARG A 178 -4.84 -25.34 -31.97
C ARG A 178 -4.81 -26.83 -31.60
N PHE A 179 -5.78 -27.59 -32.10
CA PHE A 179 -5.86 -29.04 -31.91
C PHE A 179 -4.82 -29.71 -32.84
N GLU A 180 -3.59 -29.89 -32.36
CA GLU A 180 -2.53 -30.57 -33.11
C GLU A 180 -2.62 -32.11 -33.01
N ASP A 181 -3.37 -32.66 -32.04
CA ASP A 181 -3.44 -34.09 -31.73
C ASP A 181 -4.81 -34.74 -32.01
N GLU A 182 -5.45 -34.44 -33.14
CA GLU A 182 -6.62 -35.22 -33.58
C GLU A 182 -6.20 -36.48 -34.35
N LEU A 183 -6.63 -37.66 -33.86
CA LEU A 183 -6.44 -38.94 -34.53
C LEU A 183 -7.21 -38.97 -35.86
N ARG A 184 -6.48 -38.77 -36.96
CA ARG A 184 -7.06 -38.81 -38.31
C ARG A 184 -7.14 -40.25 -38.82
N ILE A 185 -8.31 -40.87 -38.71
CA ILE A 185 -8.57 -42.19 -39.32
C ILE A 185 -8.55 -42.01 -40.85
N THR A 186 -7.58 -42.63 -41.51
CA THR A 186 -7.46 -42.64 -42.96
C THR A 186 -7.73 -44.06 -43.45
N TYR A 187 -8.75 -44.25 -44.28
CA TYR A 187 -9.04 -45.55 -44.88
C TYR A 187 -7.96 -45.85 -45.94
N VAL A 188 -7.25 -46.96 -45.79
CA VAL A 188 -6.32 -47.48 -46.79
C VAL A 188 -7.01 -48.67 -47.48
N GLU A 189 -7.23 -48.58 -48.79
CA GLU A 189 -7.74 -49.72 -49.57
C GLU A 189 -6.66 -50.79 -49.72
N GLU A 190 -6.96 -52.02 -49.30
CA GLU A 190 -6.05 -53.17 -49.44
C GLU A 190 -5.87 -53.53 -50.93
N LYS A 191 -4.65 -53.32 -51.45
CA LYS A 191 -4.26 -53.86 -52.75
C LYS A 191 -4.16 -55.39 -52.67
N ALA A 192 -4.93 -56.09 -53.50
CA ALA A 192 -4.87 -57.53 -53.63
C ALA A 192 -3.43 -58.01 -53.96
N PRO A 193 -2.97 -59.13 -53.37
CA PRO A 193 -1.63 -59.65 -53.62
C PRO A 193 -1.48 -60.11 -55.08
N PRO A 194 -0.30 -59.93 -55.70
CA PRO A 194 -0.09 -60.33 -57.09
C PRO A 194 -0.10 -61.85 -57.22
N ILE A 195 -0.94 -62.35 -58.12
CA ILE A 195 -0.97 -63.77 -58.51
C ILE A 195 0.20 -64.00 -59.48
N ILE A 196 1.11 -64.91 -59.12
CA ILE A 196 2.19 -65.37 -60.00
C ILE A 196 1.66 -66.62 -60.72
N ASP A 197 1.50 -66.52 -62.03
CA ASP A 197 1.10 -67.64 -62.90
C ASP A 197 2.33 -68.47 -63.25
N VAL A 198 2.37 -69.73 -62.84
CA VAL A 198 3.46 -70.66 -63.15
C VAL A 198 2.97 -71.59 -64.25
N GLY A 199 3.19 -71.18 -65.50
CA GLY A 199 2.88 -71.98 -66.68
C GLY A 199 3.77 -73.24 -66.78
N VAL A 200 3.13 -74.36 -67.14
CA VAL A 200 3.73 -75.68 -67.47
C VAL A 200 4.30 -75.68 -68.88
#